data_AF-A0A3D3P498-F1
#
_entry.id   AF-A0A3D3P498-F1
#
_cell.length_a   1.000
_cell.length_b   1.000
_cell.length_c   1.000
_cell.angle_alpha   90.00
_cell.angle_beta   90.00
_cell.angle_gamma   90.00
#
_symmetry.space_group_name_H-M   'P 1'
#
loop_
_entity.id
_entity.type
_entity.pdbx_description
1 polymer ?
#
loop_
_entity_poly.entity_id
_entity_poly.type
_entity_poly.pdbx_seq_one_letter_code
_entity_poly.pdbx_strand_id
1 'polypeptide(L)'
;LDVGDKTSHTASTGHGVVNALDGALRKALTPFFPQLEKIQLIDYKVRIIDGEEATAAKTRVLIVHTDGEVTWGTVGVSDSIIEASWIALTDGLELFLQKTSA
;
A
#
# COMPACT_ATOMS: atom_id res chain seq x y z
N LEU A 1 -6.80 -12.41 -2.14
CA LEU A 1 -5.37 -12.19 -2.48
C LEU A 1 -4.78 -13.54 -2.85
N ASP A 2 -4.18 -13.65 -4.01
CA ASP A 2 -3.55 -14.90 -4.45
C ASP A 2 -2.03 -14.78 -4.28
N VAL A 3 -1.43 -15.81 -3.66
CA VAL A 3 0.03 -15.92 -3.47
C VAL A 3 0.46 -17.29 -3.99
N GLY A 4 1.02 -17.32 -5.20
CA GLY A 4 1.22 -18.57 -5.93
C GLY A 4 -0.12 -19.28 -6.15
N ASP A 5 -0.22 -20.55 -5.76
CA ASP A 5 -1.45 -21.36 -5.89
C ASP A 5 -2.42 -21.21 -4.70
N LYS A 6 -2.17 -20.29 -3.76
CA LYS A 6 -2.99 -20.13 -2.56
C LYS A 6 -3.78 -18.83 -2.59
N THR A 7 -5.11 -18.97 -2.51
CA THR A 7 -6.03 -17.85 -2.30
C THR A 7 -6.25 -17.61 -0.81
N SER A 8 -6.16 -16.34 -0.40
CA SER A 8 -6.40 -15.87 0.96
C SER A 8 -7.48 -14.78 1.00
N HIS A 9 -8.42 -14.90 1.94
CA HIS A 9 -9.44 -13.90 2.25
C HIS A 9 -9.24 -13.41 3.67
N THR A 10 -8.88 -12.14 3.83
CA THR A 10 -8.59 -11.55 5.14
C THR A 10 -9.35 -10.26 5.34
N ALA A 11 -9.50 -9.88 6.60
CA ALA A 11 -10.07 -8.60 7.00
C ALA A 11 -9.29 -8.02 8.17
N SER A 12 -9.28 -6.69 8.26
CA SER A 12 -8.78 -5.98 9.43
C SER A 12 -9.62 -4.75 9.69
N THR A 13 -9.62 -4.33 10.96
CA THR A 13 -10.08 -3.01 11.37
C THR A 13 -8.88 -2.06 11.41
N GLY A 14 -9.14 -0.76 11.50
CA GLY A 14 -8.11 0.27 11.53
C GLY A 14 -8.70 1.68 11.57
N HIS A 15 -7.84 2.68 11.72
CA HIS A 15 -8.23 4.08 11.67
C HIS A 15 -8.47 4.53 10.23
N GLY A 16 -9.61 4.11 9.66
CA GLY A 16 -10.01 4.39 8.30
C GLY A 16 -9.71 3.26 7.32
N VAL A 17 -10.20 3.43 6.09
CA VAL A 17 -10.22 2.37 5.06
C VAL A 17 -8.83 1.93 4.64
N VAL A 18 -7.88 2.85 4.50
CA VAL A 18 -6.50 2.54 4.07
C VAL A 18 -5.76 1.74 5.13
N ASN A 19 -5.93 2.08 6.42
CA ASN A 19 -5.29 1.34 7.49
C ASN A 19 -5.90 -0.07 7.67
N ALA A 20 -7.22 -0.20 7.52
CA ALA A 20 -7.89 -1.49 7.49
C ALA A 20 -7.41 -2.36 6.31
N LEU A 21 -7.20 -1.75 5.14
CA LEU A 21 -6.72 -2.42 3.93
C LEU A 21 -5.27 -2.90 4.09
N ASP A 22 -4.38 -2.07 4.62
CA ASP A 22 -3.00 -2.44 4.96
C ASP A 22 -2.94 -3.59 5.97
N GLY A 23 -3.74 -3.52 7.03
CA GLY A 23 -3.82 -4.60 8.02
C GLY A 23 -4.32 -5.92 7.41
N ALA A 24 -5.32 -5.88 6.53
CA ALA A 24 -5.82 -7.08 5.85
C ALA A 24 -4.77 -7.66 4.89
N LEU A 25 -4.09 -6.79 4.14
CA LEU A 25 -3.03 -7.18 3.21
C LEU A 25 -1.86 -7.84 3.95
N ARG A 26 -1.39 -7.24 5.05
CA ARG A 26 -0.32 -7.81 5.88
C ARG A 26 -0.72 -9.16 6.47
N LYS A 27 -1.94 -9.31 7.01
CA LYS A 27 -2.43 -10.62 7.48
C LYS A 27 -2.39 -11.70 6.39
N ALA A 28 -2.63 -11.33 5.13
CA ALA A 28 -2.60 -12.27 4.03
C ALA A 28 -1.15 -12.61 3.58
N LEU A 29 -0.22 -11.66 3.67
CA LEU A 29 1.15 -11.81 3.17
C LEU A 29 2.17 -12.29 4.22
N THR A 30 2.04 -11.91 5.49
CA THR A 30 2.98 -12.27 6.56
C THR A 30 3.27 -13.78 6.66
N PRO A 31 2.31 -14.71 6.48
CA PRO A 31 2.61 -16.15 6.49
C PRO A 31 3.59 -16.60 5.40
N PHE A 32 3.72 -15.83 4.31
CA PHE A 32 4.61 -16.12 3.19
C PHE A 32 5.89 -15.29 3.25
N PHE A 33 5.79 -14.06 3.75
CA PHE A 33 6.89 -13.09 3.82
C PHE A 33 6.98 -12.47 5.23
N PRO A 34 7.54 -13.18 6.23
CA PRO A 34 7.61 -12.69 7.61
C PRO A 34 8.39 -11.37 7.74
N GLN A 35 9.33 -11.08 6.82
CA GLN A 35 10.08 -9.82 6.85
C GLN A 35 9.19 -8.56 6.71
N LEU A 36 7.97 -8.69 6.19
CA LEU A 36 7.03 -7.56 6.07
C LEU A 36 6.59 -7.00 7.44
N GLU A 37 6.74 -7.76 8.53
CA GLU A 37 6.43 -7.26 9.89
C GLU A 37 7.32 -6.09 10.32
N LYS A 38 8.51 -5.95 9.71
CA LYS A 38 9.44 -4.84 9.99
C LYS A 38 9.02 -3.54 9.32
N ILE A 39 8.18 -3.61 8.29
CA ILE A 39 7.81 -2.45 7.49
C ILE A 39 6.76 -1.64 8.23
N GLN A 40 6.96 -0.34 8.32
CA GLN A 40 6.00 0.62 8.85
C GLN A 40 5.69 1.69 7.80
N LEU A 41 4.43 2.10 7.73
CA LEU A 41 4.01 3.28 6.97
C LEU A 41 4.25 4.51 7.84
N ILE A 42 5.06 5.45 7.34
CA ILE A 42 5.48 6.66 8.09
C ILE A 42 4.99 7.98 7.49
N ASP A 43 4.52 7.98 6.24
CA ASP A 43 3.88 9.15 5.63
C ASP A 43 2.80 8.72 4.64
N TYR A 44 1.70 9.46 4.62
CA TYR A 44 0.58 9.26 3.71
C TYR A 44 0.06 10.63 3.26
N LYS A 45 0.17 10.92 1.96
CA LYS A 45 -0.22 12.21 1.39
C LYS A 45 -1.06 12.04 0.14
N VAL A 46 -2.21 12.70 0.13
CA VAL A 46 -3.13 12.72 -0.99
C VAL A 46 -3.09 14.08 -1.67
N ARG A 47 -3.05 14.10 -3.00
CA ARG A 47 -3.16 15.31 -3.81
C ARG A 47 -4.07 15.06 -5.00
N ILE A 48 -4.90 16.03 -5.34
CA ILE A 48 -5.66 16.02 -6.59
C ILE A 48 -4.78 16.64 -7.67
N ILE A 49 -4.60 15.94 -8.81
CA ILE A 49 -3.68 16.36 -9.87
C ILE A 49 -4.32 17.44 -10.75
N ASP A 50 -5.63 17.37 -11.02
CA ASP A 50 -6.33 18.35 -11.86
C ASP A 50 -7.74 18.63 -11.32
N GLY A 51 -7.85 19.63 -10.45
CA GLY A 51 -9.12 19.99 -9.81
C GLY A 51 -10.16 20.63 -10.75
N GLU A 52 -9.77 20.98 -11.98
CA GLU A 52 -10.66 21.62 -12.96
C GLU A 52 -11.67 20.64 -13.57
N GLU A 53 -11.36 19.35 -13.61
CA GLU A 53 -12.25 18.31 -14.15
C GLU A 53 -13.33 17.85 -13.14
N ALA A 54 -13.46 18.53 -12.00
CA ALA A 54 -14.42 18.24 -10.92
C ALA A 54 -14.46 16.73 -10.55
N THR A 55 -15.46 15.98 -11.04
CA THR A 55 -15.63 14.55 -10.74
C THR A 55 -14.66 13.63 -11.49
N ALA A 56 -14.01 14.11 -12.56
CA ALA A 56 -13.00 13.35 -13.30
C ALA A 56 -11.56 13.62 -12.82
N ALA A 57 -11.41 14.43 -11.75
CA ALA A 57 -10.11 14.77 -11.20
C ALA A 57 -9.36 13.54 -10.68
N LYS A 58 -8.11 13.37 -11.15
CA LYS A 58 -7.25 12.26 -10.70
C LYS A 58 -6.72 12.49 -9.30
N THR A 59 -6.77 11.45 -8.49
CA THR A 59 -6.20 11.41 -7.14
C THR A 59 -4.81 10.76 -7.19
N ARG A 60 -3.82 11.45 -6.64
CA ARG A 60 -2.47 10.95 -6.38
C ARG A 60 -2.28 10.66 -4.91
N VAL A 61 -1.81 9.47 -4.59
CA VAL A 61 -1.48 9.06 -3.23
C VAL A 61 0.01 8.73 -3.17
N LEU A 62 0.73 9.42 -2.29
CA LEU A 62 2.10 9.09 -1.90
C LEU A 62 2.06 8.34 -0.57
N ILE A 63 2.69 7.17 -0.54
CA ILE A 63 2.93 6.42 0.68
C ILE A 63 4.44 6.29 0.88
N VAL A 64 4.89 6.53 2.11
CA VAL A 64 6.29 6.33 2.49
C VAL A 64 6.36 5.23 3.54
N HIS A 65 7.21 4.26 3.28
CA HIS A 65 7.49 3.12 4.13
C HIS A 65 8.92 3.19 4.69
N THR A 66 9.15 2.54 5.81
CA THR A 66 10.49 2.26 6.36
C THR A 66 10.54 0.86 6.95
N ASP A 67 11.71 0.24 6.98
CA ASP A 67 12.00 -0.99 7.73
C ASP A 67 12.79 -0.72 9.03
N GLY A 68 12.97 0.56 9.39
CA GLY A 68 13.79 1.02 10.51
C GLY A 68 15.21 1.45 10.13
N GLU A 69 15.69 1.08 8.92
CA GLU A 69 17.02 1.45 8.43
C GLU A 69 16.94 2.34 7.19
N VAL A 70 16.07 1.97 6.24
CA VAL A 70 15.90 2.68 4.98
C VAL A 70 14.45 3.14 4.85
N THR A 71 14.27 4.24 4.13
CA THR A 71 12.96 4.80 3.78
C THR A 71 12.77 4.78 2.28
N TRP A 72 11.58 4.42 1.81
CA TRP A 72 11.22 4.48 0.40
C TRP A 72 9.79 4.95 0.21
N GLY A 73 9.55 5.65 -0.90
CA GLY A 73 8.24 6.19 -1.26
C GLY A 73 7.71 5.59 -2.54
N THR A 74 6.40 5.40 -2.60
CA THR A 74 5.66 4.90 -3.77
C THR A 74 4.44 5.77 -4.03
N VAL A 75 4.06 5.87 -5.31
CA VAL A 75 2.99 6.76 -5.75
C VAL A 75 1.99 5.98 -6.58
N GLY A 76 0.72 6.06 -6.17
CA GLY A 76 -0.41 5.55 -6.93
C GLY A 76 -1.26 6.70 -7.47
N VAL A 77 -1.79 6.54 -8.67
CA VAL A 77 -2.67 7.53 -9.31
C VAL A 77 -3.89 6.80 -9.85
N SER A 78 -5.08 7.25 -9.45
CA SER A 78 -6.36 6.76 -9.94
C SER A 78 -7.43 7.83 -9.76
N ASP A 79 -8.57 7.67 -10.43
CA ASP A 79 -9.78 8.46 -10.18
C ASP A 79 -10.38 8.17 -8.78
N SER A 80 -10.01 7.03 -8.17
CA SER A 80 -10.42 6.63 -6.81
C SER A 80 -9.28 6.72 -5.81
N ILE A 81 -9.52 7.40 -4.68
CA ILE A 81 -8.57 7.44 -3.55
C ILE A 81 -8.22 6.05 -3.02
N ILE A 82 -9.17 5.12 -3.04
CA ILE A 82 -8.97 3.76 -2.52
C ILE A 82 -8.04 2.99 -3.46
N GLU A 83 -8.28 3.08 -4.76
CA GLU A 83 -7.45 2.41 -5.77
C GLU A 83 -6.04 3.02 -5.83
N ALA A 84 -5.92 4.35 -5.82
CA ALA A 84 -4.63 5.02 -5.77
C ALA A 84 -3.84 4.63 -4.50
N SER A 85 -4.52 4.48 -3.36
CA SER A 85 -3.90 3.99 -2.12
C SER A 85 -3.46 2.54 -2.25
N TRP A 86 -4.28 1.67 -2.85
CA TRP A 86 -3.95 0.26 -3.05
C TRP A 86 -2.70 0.08 -3.92
N ILE A 87 -2.61 0.82 -5.04
CA ILE A 87 -1.43 0.82 -5.92
C ILE A 87 -0.20 1.25 -5.13
N ALA A 88 -0.23 2.43 -4.50
CA ALA A 88 0.92 2.94 -3.74
C ALA A 88 1.35 1.99 -2.61
N LEU A 89 0.39 1.35 -1.95
CA LEU A 89 0.65 0.43 -0.83
C LEU A 89 1.30 -0.87 -1.32
N THR A 90 0.71 -1.50 -2.34
CA THR A 90 1.20 -2.78 -2.88
C THR A 90 2.57 -2.62 -3.52
N ASP A 91 2.78 -1.56 -4.31
CA ASP A 91 4.10 -1.22 -4.87
C ASP A 91 5.16 -1.05 -3.77
N GLY A 92 4.76 -0.44 -2.64
CA GLY A 92 5.65 -0.20 -1.51
C GLY A 92 6.14 -1.49 -0.86
N LEU A 93 5.23 -2.46 -0.65
CA LEU A 93 5.59 -3.77 -0.10
C LEU A 93 6.38 -4.60 -1.12
N GLU A 94 6.00 -4.55 -2.40
CA GLU A 94 6.69 -5.27 -3.46
C GLU A 94 8.14 -4.80 -3.62
N LEU A 95 8.38 -3.49 -3.66
CA LEU A 95 9.72 -2.92 -3.78
C LEU A 95 10.64 -3.38 -2.65
N PHE A 96 10.11 -3.49 -1.42
CA PHE A 96 10.87 -4.04 -0.31
C PHE A 96 11.22 -5.51 -0.52
N LEU A 97 10.24 -6.35 -0.91
CA LEU A 97 10.48 -7.77 -1.15
C LEU A 97 11.50 -8.00 -2.27
N GLN A 98 11.46 -7.20 -3.35
CA GLN A 98 12.44 -7.26 -4.42
C GLN A 98 13.86 -6.93 -3.92
N LYS A 99 14.00 -5.94 -3.02
CA LYS A 99 15.30 -5.57 -2.44
C LYS A 99 15.84 -6.59 -1.44
N THR A 100 14.97 -7.22 -0.65
CA THR A 100 15.39 -8.23 0.35
C THR A 100 15.68 -9.61 -0.27
N SER A 101 15.18 -9.86 -1.48
CA SER A 101 15.39 -11.14 -2.19
C SER A 101 16.69 -11.18 -3.02
N ALA A 102 17.46 -10.09 -3.03
CA ALA A 102 18.75 -9.94 -3.70
C ALA A 102 19.91 -10.02 -2.69
#